data_AF-A0A935REN6-F1
#
_entry.id   AF-A0A935REN6-F1
#
_cell.length_a   1.000
_cell.length_b   1.000
_cell.length_c   1.000
_cell.angle_alpha   90.00
_cell.angle_beta   90.00
_cell.angle_gamma   90.00
#
_symmetry.space_group_name_H-M   'P 1'
#
loop_
_entity.id
_entity.type
_entity.pdbx_description
1 polymer ?
#
loop_
_entity_poly.entity_id
_entity_poly.type
_entity_poly.pdbx_seq_one_letter_code
_entity_poly.pdbx_strand_id
1 'polypeptide(L)'
;MYTPRPCPRPRAAWLPLTLFLPLLALPAVVGGCSDAASPAKDGGNRLDPVSGTFALKDVSVPGPDGRLVLLRLEGTGLVADAEAGTVALTVQVRNLSGEAVNPPLIVWLGDLHPADVAPLNADLTLPGDAANDTTRYGFDYTALLEGGPLAAGEATPGRTWLFSDASLAPFSFSAHIETGVFEGQARIGGRLFFDLDRDGLADNDEPPYLAGGVQVTGPGGTVAWASPGRDGRWETAVAEAGLYEVLFQSLEMGPLPVPTTTPNPRSVVLTTGADGVLQSFLDAHVGVARDWTPPTDAIGFTDRRPIDLHRAWWMFLGAEVEGPRLRMQVGFSGCQPEHEFSLWMSGGFLESMPPRAHLTLVHETQEACDAAFTASPEFDLRPLYAMYLDQYGPGPLVLVVHGPDGFTHEIALASVPPDSLEVPAGGLPD
;
A
#
# COMPACT_ATOMS: atom_id res chain seq x y z
N MET A 1 12.11 -39.52 -38.45
CA MET A 1 11.50 -38.60 -39.44
C MET A 1 9.99 -38.75 -39.33
N TYR A 2 9.35 -37.82 -38.62
CA TYR A 2 7.93 -37.81 -38.35
C TYR A 2 7.33 -36.68 -39.20
N THR A 3 6.58 -37.03 -40.24
CA THR A 3 5.84 -36.06 -41.07
C THR A 3 4.43 -35.89 -40.51
N PRO A 4 3.98 -34.66 -40.21
CA PRO A 4 2.61 -34.43 -39.77
C PRO A 4 1.63 -34.44 -40.94
N ARG A 5 0.46 -35.06 -40.75
CA ARG A 5 -0.67 -34.99 -41.69
C ARG A 5 -1.51 -33.72 -41.44
N PRO A 6 -2.04 -33.07 -42.50
CA PRO A 6 -2.81 -31.84 -42.36
C PRO A 6 -4.28 -32.09 -42.00
N CYS A 7 -4.82 -31.13 -41.24
CA CYS A 7 -6.20 -31.04 -40.76
C CYS A 7 -7.17 -30.61 -41.88
N PRO A 8 -8.39 -31.18 -42.00
CA PRO A 8 -9.35 -30.77 -43.01
C PRO A 8 -10.17 -29.54 -42.56
N ARG A 9 -10.28 -28.55 -43.44
CA ARG A 9 -11.18 -27.38 -43.27
C ARG A 9 -12.64 -27.77 -43.55
N PRO A 10 -13.63 -27.27 -42.77
CA PRO A 10 -15.04 -27.47 -43.08
C PRO A 10 -15.50 -26.53 -44.21
N ARG A 11 -16.34 -27.06 -45.10
CA ARG A 11 -17.04 -26.32 -46.16
C ARG A 11 -18.34 -25.74 -45.62
N ALA A 12 -18.57 -24.46 -45.88
CA ALA A 12 -19.85 -23.78 -45.69
C ALA A 12 -20.87 -24.28 -46.72
N ALA A 13 -22.08 -24.60 -46.26
CA ALA A 13 -23.25 -24.80 -47.09
C ALA A 13 -24.39 -23.93 -46.54
N TRP A 14 -24.89 -23.06 -47.41
CA TRP A 14 -26.09 -22.24 -47.24
C TRP A 14 -27.33 -23.01 -47.66
N LEU A 15 -28.48 -22.78 -46.98
CA LEU A 15 -29.89 -22.78 -47.44
C LEU A 15 -30.84 -23.18 -46.26
N PRO A 16 -32.16 -22.88 -46.31
CA PRO A 16 -32.74 -21.56 -46.09
C PRO A 16 -33.83 -21.57 -44.99
N LEU A 17 -34.29 -20.36 -44.67
CA LEU A 17 -35.42 -20.02 -43.81
C LEU A 17 -36.73 -20.74 -44.21
N THR A 18 -37.39 -21.43 -43.28
CA THR A 18 -38.84 -21.72 -43.36
C THR A 18 -39.43 -21.81 -41.95
N LEU A 19 -40.38 -20.90 -41.67
CA LEU A 19 -41.29 -20.90 -40.52
C LEU A 19 -42.28 -22.07 -40.63
N PHE A 20 -42.64 -22.74 -39.51
CA PHE A 20 -44.04 -23.00 -39.09
C PHE A 20 -44.12 -23.79 -37.74
N LEU A 21 -44.63 -23.10 -36.71
CA LEU A 21 -45.47 -23.51 -35.55
C LEU A 21 -45.10 -24.66 -34.57
N PRO A 22 -45.64 -24.60 -33.32
CA PRO A 22 -45.02 -25.09 -32.10
C PRO A 22 -45.49 -26.49 -31.70
N LEU A 23 -44.63 -27.24 -31.01
CA LEU A 23 -45.02 -28.41 -30.24
C LEU A 23 -44.30 -28.40 -28.89
N LEU A 24 -45.09 -28.51 -27.83
CA LEU A 24 -44.64 -28.69 -26.44
C LEU A 24 -43.64 -29.85 -26.33
N ALA A 25 -42.49 -29.59 -25.72
CA ALA A 25 -41.65 -30.62 -25.10
C ALA A 25 -40.97 -30.05 -23.86
N LEU A 26 -41.26 -30.65 -22.70
CA LEU A 26 -40.53 -30.47 -21.44
C LEU A 26 -39.04 -30.78 -21.65
N PRO A 27 -38.11 -29.97 -21.11
CA PRO A 27 -36.80 -30.44 -20.72
C PRO A 27 -36.75 -30.67 -19.21
N ALA A 28 -36.44 -31.92 -18.85
CA ALA A 28 -35.98 -32.29 -17.53
C ALA A 28 -34.72 -31.48 -17.18
N VAL A 29 -34.76 -30.77 -16.05
CA VAL A 29 -33.59 -30.14 -15.43
C VAL A 29 -32.75 -31.26 -14.82
N VAL A 30 -31.76 -31.73 -15.56
CA VAL A 30 -30.69 -32.56 -15.00
C VAL A 30 -29.73 -31.60 -14.28
N GLY A 31 -29.81 -31.58 -12.95
CA GLY A 31 -28.87 -30.88 -12.10
C GLY A 31 -27.47 -31.50 -12.26
N GLY A 32 -26.57 -30.77 -12.92
CA GLY A 32 -25.14 -31.00 -12.83
C GLY A 32 -24.58 -30.21 -11.66
N CYS A 33 -24.42 -30.83 -10.50
CA CYS A 33 -23.54 -30.33 -9.46
C CYS A 33 -22.12 -30.37 -10.00
N SER A 34 -21.52 -29.21 -10.28
CA SER A 34 -20.07 -29.13 -10.48
C SER A 34 -19.42 -29.32 -9.11
N ASP A 35 -18.69 -30.43 -8.95
CA ASP A 35 -17.77 -30.64 -7.84
C ASP A 35 -16.65 -29.59 -7.92
N ALA A 36 -16.89 -28.43 -7.33
CA ALA A 36 -15.81 -27.55 -6.89
C ALA A 36 -15.09 -28.31 -5.77
N ALA A 37 -13.83 -28.67 -6.02
CA ALA A 37 -12.97 -29.31 -5.04
C ALA A 37 -13.01 -28.53 -3.73
N SER A 38 -13.72 -29.05 -2.73
CA SER A 38 -13.69 -28.51 -1.39
C SER A 38 -12.26 -28.64 -0.87
N PRO A 39 -11.68 -27.57 -0.29
CA PRO A 39 -10.36 -27.67 0.33
C PRO A 39 -10.36 -28.77 1.39
N ALA A 40 -9.19 -29.38 1.60
CA ALA A 40 -9.02 -30.47 2.55
C ALA A 40 -9.63 -30.11 3.91
N LYS A 41 -10.41 -31.04 4.44
CA LYS A 41 -11.20 -30.90 5.67
C LYS A 41 -10.24 -30.89 6.87
N ASP A 42 -9.72 -29.72 7.24
CA ASP A 42 -9.01 -29.57 8.51
C ASP A 42 -9.99 -29.87 9.65
N GLY A 43 -9.70 -30.91 10.42
CA GLY A 43 -10.56 -31.42 11.49
C GLY A 43 -10.69 -30.52 12.73
N GLY A 44 -10.29 -29.25 12.64
CA GLY A 44 -10.17 -28.32 13.77
C GLY A 44 -11.42 -27.51 14.10
N ASN A 45 -12.33 -27.28 13.14
CA ASN A 45 -13.42 -26.31 13.32
C ASN A 45 -14.77 -26.99 13.60
N ARG A 46 -14.81 -27.88 14.60
CA ARG A 46 -16.08 -28.42 15.10
C ARG A 46 -16.48 -27.60 16.32
N LEU A 47 -17.61 -26.88 16.23
CA LEU A 47 -18.31 -26.34 17.39
C LEU A 47 -18.52 -27.50 18.38
N ASP A 48 -17.88 -27.44 19.54
CA ASP A 48 -18.13 -28.38 20.62
C ASP A 48 -19.40 -27.92 21.35
N PRO A 49 -20.53 -28.63 21.16
CA PRO A 49 -21.79 -28.21 21.77
C PRO A 49 -21.78 -28.37 23.30
N VAL A 50 -20.76 -29.01 23.90
CA VAL A 50 -20.72 -29.31 25.33
C VAL A 50 -20.04 -28.21 26.14
N SER A 51 -18.98 -27.60 25.62
CA SER A 51 -18.22 -26.58 26.35
C SER A 51 -18.66 -25.13 26.07
N GLY A 52 -19.49 -24.91 25.04
CA GLY A 52 -19.87 -23.57 24.59
C GLY A 52 -18.68 -22.74 24.06
N THR A 53 -17.51 -23.37 23.94
CA THR A 53 -16.26 -22.81 23.43
C THR A 53 -15.88 -23.53 22.15
N PHE A 54 -15.33 -22.80 21.18
CA PHE A 54 -14.91 -23.37 19.89
C PHE A 54 -13.63 -22.72 19.40
N ALA A 55 -12.79 -23.49 18.70
CA ALA A 55 -11.62 -22.94 18.03
C ALA A 55 -12.08 -22.19 16.77
N LEU A 56 -11.71 -20.91 16.68
CA LEU A 56 -11.90 -20.09 15.48
C LEU A 56 -10.76 -20.33 14.49
N LYS A 57 -9.52 -20.24 14.99
CA LYS A 57 -8.30 -20.31 14.18
C LYS A 57 -7.08 -20.59 15.04
N ASP A 58 -6.21 -21.44 14.54
CA ASP A 58 -4.83 -21.54 15.03
C ASP A 58 -3.93 -20.64 14.18
N VAL A 59 -3.10 -19.85 14.85
CA VAL A 59 -2.15 -18.90 14.27
C VAL A 59 -0.77 -19.25 14.78
N SER A 60 0.19 -19.40 13.88
CA SER A 60 1.59 -19.57 14.24
C SER A 60 2.32 -18.25 14.04
N VAL A 61 3.00 -17.78 15.08
CA VAL A 61 3.88 -16.61 15.00
C VAL A 61 5.34 -17.07 15.20
N PRO A 62 6.32 -16.43 14.53
CA PRO A 62 7.72 -16.71 14.79
C PRO A 62 8.08 -16.45 16.24
N GLY A 63 8.65 -17.44 16.91
CA GLY A 63 9.16 -17.37 18.27
C GLY A 63 10.70 -17.33 18.34
N PRO A 64 11.26 -17.44 19.56
CA PRO A 64 12.70 -17.52 19.75
C PRO A 64 13.29 -18.77 19.08
N ASP A 65 14.53 -18.66 18.61
CA ASP A 65 15.28 -19.74 17.94
C ASP A 65 14.56 -20.36 16.72
N GLY A 66 13.68 -19.59 16.07
CA GLY A 66 12.90 -20.06 14.91
C GLY A 66 11.78 -21.04 15.26
N ARG A 67 11.52 -21.30 16.55
CA ARG A 67 10.39 -22.13 16.99
C ARG A 67 9.09 -21.36 16.79
N LEU A 68 8.05 -22.04 16.30
CA LEU A 68 6.74 -21.42 16.17
C LEU A 68 6.05 -21.33 17.53
N VAL A 69 5.58 -20.13 17.88
CA VAL A 69 4.61 -19.93 18.96
C VAL A 69 3.22 -20.14 18.37
N LEU A 70 2.55 -21.18 18.87
CA LEU A 70 1.18 -21.50 18.47
C LEU A 70 0.19 -20.76 19.37
N LEU A 71 -0.63 -19.92 18.76
CA LEU A 71 -1.74 -19.23 19.39
C LEU A 71 -3.06 -19.76 18.83
N ARG A 72 -4.09 -19.85 19.67
CA ARG A 72 -5.45 -20.22 19.26
C ARG A 72 -6.43 -19.12 19.62
N LEU A 73 -7.24 -18.74 18.65
CA LEU A 73 -8.42 -17.92 18.87
C LEU A 73 -9.56 -18.84 19.31
N GLU A 74 -10.07 -18.65 20.52
CA GLU A 74 -11.18 -19.42 21.07
C GLU A 74 -12.41 -18.52 21.20
N GLY A 75 -13.50 -18.92 20.55
CA GLY A 75 -14.78 -18.22 20.56
C GLY A 75 -15.75 -18.84 21.55
N THR A 76 -16.58 -18.01 22.17
CA THR A 76 -17.71 -18.40 23.02
C THR A 76 -18.88 -17.46 22.78
N GLY A 77 -20.08 -17.87 23.18
CA GLY A 77 -21.25 -16.98 23.21
C GLY A 77 -21.60 -16.34 21.87
N LEU A 78 -21.53 -17.11 20.78
CA LEU A 78 -21.95 -16.65 19.46
C LEU A 78 -23.46 -16.33 19.47
N VAL A 79 -23.82 -15.08 19.19
CA VAL A 79 -25.19 -14.56 19.14
C VAL A 79 -25.37 -13.80 17.83
N ALA A 80 -26.41 -14.15 17.08
CA ALA A 80 -26.86 -13.39 15.91
C ALA A 80 -28.11 -12.59 16.29
N ASP A 81 -28.07 -11.28 16.09
CA ASP A 81 -29.19 -10.37 16.31
C ASP A 81 -29.75 -9.93 14.95
N ALA A 82 -30.90 -10.50 14.59
CA ALA A 82 -31.58 -10.23 13.32
C ALA A 82 -32.21 -8.84 13.26
N GLU A 83 -32.56 -8.24 14.39
CA GLU A 83 -33.13 -6.90 14.42
C GLU A 83 -32.04 -5.85 14.20
N ALA A 84 -30.89 -6.04 14.84
CA ALA A 84 -29.73 -5.16 14.69
C ALA A 84 -28.91 -5.45 13.41
N GLY A 85 -29.08 -6.62 12.79
CA GLY A 85 -28.23 -7.06 11.68
C GLY A 85 -26.78 -7.24 12.12
N THR A 86 -26.56 -7.90 13.27
CA THR A 86 -25.23 -8.08 13.84
C THR A 86 -24.95 -9.49 14.30
N VAL A 87 -23.67 -9.85 14.32
CA VAL A 87 -23.18 -11.09 14.91
C VAL A 87 -22.14 -10.74 15.98
N ALA A 88 -22.32 -11.25 17.18
CA ALA A 88 -21.41 -11.06 18.31
C ALA A 88 -20.85 -12.40 18.78
N LEU A 89 -19.59 -12.44 19.16
CA LEU A 89 -18.99 -13.55 19.89
C LEU A 89 -17.89 -13.03 20.83
N THR A 90 -17.63 -13.75 21.91
CA THR A 90 -16.52 -13.44 22.81
C THR A 90 -15.32 -14.29 22.43
N VAL A 91 -14.21 -13.64 22.08
CA VAL A 91 -12.97 -14.26 21.63
C VAL A 91 -11.84 -14.03 22.62
N GLN A 92 -11.15 -15.09 22.99
CA GLN A 92 -9.90 -15.06 23.75
C GLN A 92 -8.74 -15.61 22.92
N VAL A 93 -7.52 -15.16 23.22
CA VAL A 93 -6.29 -15.70 22.63
C VAL A 93 -5.66 -16.66 23.63
N ARG A 94 -5.53 -17.93 23.28
CA ARG A 94 -4.84 -18.95 24.08
C ARG A 94 -3.45 -19.20 23.52
N ASN A 95 -2.46 -19.17 24.40
CA ASN A 95 -1.11 -19.60 24.09
C ASN A 95 -1.00 -21.12 24.23
N LEU A 96 -0.86 -21.82 23.11
CA LEU A 96 -0.69 -23.28 23.08
C LEU A 96 0.79 -23.70 23.07
N SER A 97 1.70 -22.74 23.09
CA SER A 97 3.14 -22.97 23.07
C SER A 97 3.75 -23.01 24.47
N GLY A 98 5.06 -23.30 24.53
CA GLY A 98 5.85 -23.22 25.75
C GLY A 98 6.49 -21.84 26.00
N GLU A 99 6.33 -20.89 25.08
CA GLU A 99 6.99 -19.59 25.13
C GLU A 99 6.00 -18.51 25.57
N ALA A 100 6.40 -17.59 26.45
CA ALA A 100 5.55 -16.48 26.86
C ALA A 100 5.43 -15.45 25.73
N VAL A 101 4.21 -14.97 25.45
CA VAL A 101 3.95 -14.01 24.36
C VAL A 101 3.92 -12.59 24.91
N ASN A 102 4.92 -11.80 24.50
CA ASN A 102 5.05 -10.42 24.92
C ASN A 102 4.04 -9.50 24.19
N PRO A 103 3.65 -8.38 24.81
CA PRO A 103 2.89 -7.33 24.12
C PRO A 103 3.72 -6.57 23.06
N PRO A 104 3.10 -5.98 22.01
CA PRO A 104 1.66 -5.94 21.77
C PRO A 104 1.07 -7.33 21.48
N LEU A 105 -0.23 -7.53 21.68
CA LEU A 105 -0.93 -8.74 21.27
C LEU A 105 -2.17 -8.31 20.51
N ILE A 106 -2.06 -8.15 19.20
CA ILE A 106 -3.13 -7.61 18.35
C ILE A 106 -3.58 -8.70 17.39
N VAL A 107 -4.88 -8.97 17.37
CA VAL A 107 -5.49 -9.87 16.38
C VAL A 107 -6.04 -9.04 15.24
N TRP A 108 -5.48 -9.22 14.05
CA TRP A 108 -5.88 -8.52 12.84
C TRP A 108 -6.78 -9.41 11.99
N LEU A 109 -7.94 -8.88 11.60
CA LEU A 109 -8.87 -9.48 10.67
C LEU A 109 -8.76 -8.81 9.29
N GLY A 110 -8.84 -9.62 8.24
CA GLY A 110 -8.87 -9.17 6.85
C GLY A 110 -9.70 -10.11 5.98
N ASP A 111 -9.72 -9.87 4.66
CA ASP A 111 -10.39 -10.71 3.66
C ASP A 111 -11.84 -11.11 4.05
N LEU A 112 -12.60 -10.15 4.60
CA LEU A 112 -13.98 -10.40 5.02
C LEU A 112 -14.85 -10.66 3.78
N HIS A 113 -15.61 -11.75 3.83
CA HIS A 113 -16.53 -12.13 2.78
C HIS A 113 -17.85 -12.66 3.37
N PRO A 114 -19.03 -12.12 2.99
CA PRO A 114 -19.22 -11.08 1.99
C PRO A 114 -18.68 -9.70 2.43
N ALA A 115 -18.39 -8.83 1.45
CA ALA A 115 -17.65 -7.58 1.68
C ALA A 115 -18.45 -6.53 2.48
N ASP A 116 -19.75 -6.75 2.67
CA ASP A 116 -20.63 -5.97 3.54
C ASP A 116 -20.54 -6.38 5.03
N VAL A 117 -19.80 -7.44 5.35
CA VAL A 117 -19.47 -7.79 6.73
C VAL A 117 -18.24 -7.02 7.19
N ALA A 118 -18.38 -6.33 8.34
CA ALA A 118 -17.30 -5.55 8.92
C ALA A 118 -17.34 -5.60 10.45
N PRO A 119 -16.19 -5.66 11.13
CA PRO A 119 -16.11 -5.43 12.57
C PRO A 119 -16.59 -4.02 12.95
N LEU A 120 -17.49 -3.92 13.92
CA LEU A 120 -18.04 -2.66 14.42
C LEU A 120 -17.28 -2.09 15.62
N ASN A 121 -16.42 -2.89 16.27
CA ASN A 121 -15.77 -2.54 17.53
C ASN A 121 -14.27 -2.91 17.58
N ALA A 122 -13.61 -2.88 16.41
CA ALA A 122 -12.16 -2.98 16.34
C ALA A 122 -11.51 -1.73 16.97
N ASP A 123 -10.34 -1.90 17.61
CA ASP A 123 -9.58 -0.75 18.18
C ASP A 123 -8.80 -0.02 17.10
N LEU A 124 -8.34 -0.76 16.11
CA LEU A 124 -7.48 -0.29 15.04
C LEU A 124 -8.15 -0.58 13.70
N THR A 125 -8.03 0.35 12.76
CA THR A 125 -8.47 0.15 11.38
C THR A 125 -7.35 0.63 10.47
N LEU A 126 -6.84 -0.28 9.64
CA LEU A 126 -5.87 0.03 8.60
C LEU A 126 -6.60 -0.02 7.26
N PRO A 127 -6.69 1.10 6.52
CA PRO A 127 -7.24 1.07 5.17
C PRO A 127 -6.41 0.09 4.32
N GLY A 128 -7.10 -0.69 3.48
CA GLY A 128 -6.43 -1.52 2.48
C GLY A 128 -5.57 -0.65 1.58
N ASP A 129 -4.45 -1.18 1.10
CA ASP A 129 -3.74 -0.52 0.00
C ASP A 129 -4.63 -0.52 -1.25
N ALA A 130 -4.37 0.43 -2.17
CA ALA A 130 -5.15 0.55 -3.41
C ALA A 130 -5.07 -0.71 -4.31
N ALA A 131 -4.15 -1.64 -4.03
CA ALA A 131 -3.94 -2.86 -4.81
C ALA A 131 -4.75 -4.06 -4.29
N ASN A 132 -5.03 -4.12 -2.99
CA ASN A 132 -5.71 -5.24 -2.35
C ASN A 132 -7.11 -4.90 -1.81
N ASP A 133 -7.50 -3.63 -1.67
CA ASP A 133 -8.85 -3.15 -1.29
C ASP A 133 -9.47 -3.81 -0.02
N THR A 134 -8.69 -4.56 0.76
CA THR A 134 -9.16 -5.19 1.99
C THR A 134 -8.76 -4.35 3.19
N THR A 135 -9.73 -3.63 3.75
CA THR A 135 -9.56 -2.98 5.06
C THR A 135 -9.23 -4.04 6.11
N ARG A 136 -8.23 -3.76 6.96
CA ARG A 136 -7.85 -4.61 8.08
C ARG A 136 -8.33 -4.02 9.40
N TYR A 137 -8.83 -4.89 10.28
CA TYR A 137 -9.42 -4.52 11.56
C TYR A 137 -8.65 -5.17 12.70
N GLY A 138 -8.07 -4.38 13.60
CA GLY A 138 -7.26 -4.86 14.72
C GLY A 138 -8.02 -4.84 16.04
N PHE A 139 -7.97 -5.96 16.76
CA PHE A 139 -8.42 -6.09 18.15
C PHE A 139 -7.21 -6.21 19.05
N ASP A 140 -6.97 -5.20 19.88
CA ASP A 140 -5.84 -5.13 20.79
C ASP A 140 -6.15 -5.86 22.10
N TYR A 141 -5.44 -6.96 22.36
CA TYR A 141 -5.51 -7.73 23.60
C TYR A 141 -4.44 -7.31 24.60
N THR A 142 -3.52 -6.40 24.23
CA THR A 142 -2.39 -5.95 25.07
C THR A 142 -2.85 -5.46 26.43
N ALA A 143 -3.88 -4.62 26.45
CA ALA A 143 -4.44 -4.06 27.68
C ALA A 143 -5.06 -5.14 28.61
N LEU A 144 -5.39 -6.31 28.08
CA LEU A 144 -5.98 -7.42 28.82
C LEU A 144 -4.93 -8.32 29.50
N LEU A 145 -3.64 -8.10 29.25
CA LEU A 145 -2.55 -8.89 29.81
C LEU A 145 -2.04 -8.38 31.18
N GLU A 146 -2.76 -7.45 31.82
CA GLU A 146 -2.39 -6.85 33.13
C GLU A 146 -0.94 -6.33 33.23
N GLY A 147 -0.33 -5.98 32.09
CA GLY A 147 1.04 -5.47 32.00
C GLY A 147 2.15 -6.53 31.93
N GLY A 148 1.80 -7.81 31.81
CA GLY A 148 2.74 -8.92 31.62
C GLY A 148 2.59 -9.63 30.26
N PRO A 149 3.48 -10.59 29.94
CA PRO A 149 3.30 -11.46 28.79
C PRO A 149 2.21 -12.51 29.03
N LEU A 150 1.59 -13.00 27.96
CA LEU A 150 0.68 -14.15 28.01
C LEU A 150 1.50 -15.44 28.18
N ALA A 151 1.49 -16.04 29.36
CA ALA A 151 2.35 -17.18 29.65
C ALA A 151 1.92 -18.46 28.89
N ALA A 152 2.80 -19.45 28.88
CA ALA A 152 2.55 -20.74 28.25
C ALA A 152 1.28 -21.41 28.82
N GLY A 153 0.36 -21.81 27.94
CA GLY A 153 -0.91 -22.45 28.32
C GLY A 153 -2.02 -21.49 28.77
N GLU A 154 -1.70 -20.22 29.03
CA GLU A 154 -2.68 -19.21 29.45
C GLU A 154 -3.57 -18.74 28.29
N ALA A 155 -4.70 -18.15 28.66
CA ALA A 155 -5.57 -17.45 27.72
C ALA A 155 -5.85 -16.04 28.25
N THR A 156 -5.97 -15.08 27.32
CA THR A 156 -6.42 -13.74 27.66
C THR A 156 -7.84 -13.79 28.23
N PRO A 157 -8.27 -12.75 28.97
CA PRO A 157 -9.69 -12.48 29.12
C PRO A 157 -10.40 -12.47 27.76
N GLY A 158 -11.64 -12.93 27.74
CA GLY A 158 -12.49 -12.91 26.55
C GLY A 158 -12.88 -11.47 26.18
N ARG A 159 -12.81 -11.17 24.89
CA ARG A 159 -13.18 -9.87 24.32
C ARG A 159 -14.30 -10.05 23.31
N THR A 160 -15.36 -9.25 23.38
CA THR A 160 -16.44 -9.31 22.38
C THR A 160 -15.97 -8.76 21.05
N TRP A 161 -16.11 -9.56 20.00
CA TRP A 161 -16.07 -9.15 18.60
C TRP A 161 -17.50 -8.96 18.12
N LEU A 162 -17.81 -7.80 17.57
CA LEU A 162 -19.11 -7.45 17.03
C LEU A 162 -18.96 -7.15 15.54
N PHE A 163 -19.75 -7.82 14.71
CA PHE A 163 -19.76 -7.67 13.27
C PHE A 163 -21.10 -7.10 12.82
N SER A 164 -21.09 -6.20 11.84
CA SER A 164 -22.26 -5.92 11.02
C SER A 164 -22.44 -7.05 10.02
N ASP A 165 -23.64 -7.63 9.98
CA ASP A 165 -24.06 -8.58 8.95
C ASP A 165 -25.58 -8.46 8.80
N ALA A 166 -26.00 -7.55 7.93
CA ALA A 166 -27.42 -7.30 7.69
C ALA A 166 -28.16 -8.52 7.12
N SER A 167 -27.42 -9.43 6.48
CA SER A 167 -27.96 -10.64 5.87
C SER A 167 -28.06 -11.81 6.84
N LEU A 168 -27.32 -11.76 7.96
CA LEU A 168 -27.06 -12.89 8.85
C LEU A 168 -26.60 -14.15 8.09
N ALA A 169 -25.90 -13.96 6.98
CA ALA A 169 -25.39 -15.06 6.17
C ALA A 169 -24.07 -15.57 6.75
N PRO A 170 -23.70 -16.84 6.49
CA PRO A 170 -22.36 -17.31 6.82
C PRO A 170 -21.30 -16.42 6.15
N PHE A 171 -20.32 -15.97 6.93
CA PHE A 171 -19.21 -15.16 6.45
C PHE A 171 -17.87 -15.78 6.83
N SER A 172 -16.81 -15.37 6.13
CA SER A 172 -15.42 -15.79 6.33
C SER A 172 -14.51 -14.60 6.49
N PHE A 173 -13.36 -14.80 7.11
CA PHE A 173 -12.30 -13.81 7.28
C PHE A 173 -10.94 -14.51 7.37
N SER A 174 -9.87 -13.79 7.06
CA SER A 174 -8.51 -14.15 7.45
C SER A 174 -8.16 -13.55 8.81
N ALA A 175 -7.28 -14.21 9.55
CA ALA A 175 -6.79 -13.73 10.84
C ALA A 175 -5.28 -13.93 10.94
N HIS A 176 -4.57 -12.90 11.36
CA HIS A 176 -3.18 -12.98 11.79
C HIS A 176 -3.02 -12.31 13.16
N ILE A 177 -1.97 -12.66 13.89
CA ILE A 177 -1.68 -12.10 15.20
C ILE A 177 -0.34 -11.41 15.13
N GLU A 178 -0.31 -10.16 15.54
CA GLU A 178 0.89 -9.40 15.80
C GLU A 178 1.22 -9.54 17.29
N THR A 179 2.44 -9.97 17.59
CA THR A 179 2.94 -10.11 18.95
C THR A 179 4.12 -9.18 19.20
N GLY A 180 4.36 -8.88 20.47
CA GLY A 180 5.65 -8.41 20.93
C GLY A 180 6.73 -9.39 20.60
N VAL A 181 7.94 -8.86 20.53
CA VAL A 181 9.09 -9.68 20.19
C VAL A 181 9.51 -10.52 21.39
N PHE A 182 9.84 -11.78 21.14
CA PHE A 182 10.25 -12.71 22.18
C PHE A 182 11.67 -12.38 22.65
N GLU A 183 11.95 -12.61 23.93
CA GLU A 183 13.32 -12.47 24.45
C GLU A 183 14.24 -13.47 23.73
N GLY A 184 15.40 -13.01 23.27
CA GLY A 184 16.34 -13.83 22.49
C GLY A 184 15.95 -14.04 21.03
N GLN A 185 14.80 -13.56 20.56
CA GLN A 185 14.46 -13.63 19.14
C GLN A 185 15.32 -12.64 18.34
N ALA A 186 15.92 -13.15 17.27
CA ALA A 186 16.69 -12.33 16.35
C ALA A 186 15.79 -11.33 15.62
N ARG A 187 16.38 -10.19 15.25
CA ARG A 187 15.67 -9.08 14.63
C ARG A 187 16.46 -8.52 13.46
N ILE A 188 15.74 -7.99 12.46
CA ILE A 188 16.29 -7.00 11.55
C ILE A 188 15.65 -5.66 11.91
N GLY A 189 16.47 -4.63 12.05
CA GLY A 189 16.01 -3.30 12.37
C GLY A 189 17.00 -2.22 12.00
N GLY A 190 16.59 -0.99 12.19
CA GLY A 190 17.39 0.18 11.86
C GLY A 190 16.72 1.47 12.29
N ARG A 191 17.11 2.55 11.64
CA ARG A 191 16.52 3.88 11.81
C ARG A 191 16.11 4.41 10.44
N LEU A 192 14.91 4.96 10.34
CA LEU A 192 14.49 5.83 9.25
C LEU A 192 14.77 7.28 9.69
N PHE A 193 15.57 8.00 8.91
CA PHE A 193 16.04 9.33 9.29
C PHE A 193 16.14 10.23 8.08
N PHE A 194 16.00 11.53 8.30
CA PHE A 194 16.35 12.53 7.30
C PHE A 194 17.86 12.65 7.26
N ASP A 195 18.45 12.18 6.17
CA ASP A 195 19.86 12.31 5.90
C ASP A 195 20.14 13.72 5.38
N LEU A 196 20.67 14.56 6.26
CA LEU A 196 20.77 16.01 6.05
C LEU A 196 21.98 16.39 5.20
N ASP A 197 23.06 15.61 5.29
CA ASP A 197 24.31 15.86 4.58
C ASP A 197 24.59 14.84 3.45
N ARG A 198 23.71 13.84 3.32
CA ARG A 198 23.62 12.83 2.25
C ARG A 198 24.77 11.83 2.27
N ASP A 199 25.31 11.52 3.44
CA ASP A 199 26.41 10.58 3.57
C ASP A 199 25.97 9.11 3.76
N GLY A 200 24.67 8.89 3.94
CA GLY A 200 24.06 7.58 4.14
C GLY A 200 24.23 7.01 5.55
N LEU A 201 24.71 7.81 6.51
CA LEU A 201 24.93 7.45 7.91
C LEU A 201 23.92 8.18 8.79
N ALA A 202 23.43 7.49 9.82
CA ALA A 202 22.50 8.10 10.76
C ALA A 202 23.26 8.89 11.83
N ASP A 203 23.18 10.21 11.78
CA ASP A 203 23.79 11.10 12.75
C ASP A 203 22.84 11.50 13.89
N ASN A 204 23.44 12.01 14.98
CA ASN A 204 22.69 12.34 16.20
C ASN A 204 21.78 13.58 16.04
N ASP A 205 22.12 14.50 15.15
CA ASP A 205 21.36 15.72 14.85
C ASP A 205 20.34 15.55 13.73
N GLU A 206 20.30 14.38 13.10
CA GLU A 206 19.35 14.07 12.04
C GLU A 206 18.00 13.66 12.61
N PRO A 207 16.90 14.30 12.19
CA PRO A 207 15.56 13.97 12.69
C PRO A 207 15.04 12.65 12.11
N PRO A 208 14.10 11.97 12.80
CA PRO A 208 13.50 10.73 12.30
C PRO A 208 12.59 10.98 11.08
N TYR A 209 12.57 10.04 10.14
CA TYR A 209 11.62 10.02 9.03
C TYR A 209 10.48 9.04 9.36
N LEU A 210 9.25 9.54 9.47
CA LEU A 210 8.10 8.76 9.96
C LEU A 210 7.07 8.40 8.89
N ALA A 211 7.20 8.96 7.68
CA ALA A 211 6.19 8.84 6.64
C ALA A 211 6.45 7.64 5.70
N GLY A 212 6.56 6.44 6.28
CA GLY A 212 6.83 5.23 5.51
C GLY A 212 6.83 3.96 6.35
N GLY A 213 7.11 2.84 5.70
CA GLY A 213 7.27 1.53 6.32
C GLY A 213 8.40 0.75 5.68
N VAL A 214 8.80 -0.33 6.33
CA VAL A 214 9.85 -1.23 5.86
C VAL A 214 9.28 -2.62 5.66
N GLN A 215 9.43 -3.12 4.43
CA GLN A 215 9.19 -4.50 4.08
C GLN A 215 10.50 -5.28 4.25
N VAL A 216 10.44 -6.40 4.97
CA VAL A 216 11.55 -7.34 5.10
C VAL A 216 11.13 -8.65 4.45
N THR A 217 11.81 -9.02 3.36
CA THR A 217 11.60 -10.27 2.65
C THR A 217 12.70 -11.25 3.02
N GLY A 218 12.36 -12.34 3.70
CA GLY A 218 13.29 -13.37 4.15
C GLY A 218 13.42 -14.57 3.21
N PRO A 219 14.23 -15.57 3.60
CA PRO A 219 14.33 -16.83 2.88
C PRO A 219 12.95 -17.49 2.74
N GLY A 220 12.77 -18.26 1.66
CA GLY A 220 11.48 -18.88 1.33
C GLY A 220 10.37 -17.90 0.92
N GLY A 221 10.65 -16.60 0.79
CA GLY A 221 9.68 -15.59 0.40
C GLY A 221 8.78 -15.11 1.54
N THR A 222 9.19 -15.31 2.79
CA THR A 222 8.50 -14.75 3.95
C THR A 222 8.55 -13.22 3.90
N VAL A 223 7.44 -12.55 4.20
CA VAL A 223 7.35 -11.08 4.18
C VAL A 223 6.88 -10.59 5.54
N ALA A 224 7.63 -9.66 6.11
CA ALA A 224 7.27 -8.94 7.33
C ALA A 224 7.24 -7.43 7.05
N TRP A 225 6.41 -6.71 7.81
CA TRP A 225 6.29 -5.26 7.75
C TRP A 225 6.64 -4.64 9.09
N ALA A 226 7.32 -3.50 9.08
CA ALA A 226 7.60 -2.71 10.26
C ALA A 226 7.40 -1.22 9.97
N SER A 227 6.77 -0.51 10.90
CA SER A 227 6.66 0.95 10.87
C SER A 227 7.66 1.58 11.83
N PRO A 228 8.21 2.76 11.52
CA PRO A 228 9.09 3.47 12.44
C PRO A 228 8.32 3.96 13.69
N GLY A 229 8.94 3.84 14.85
CA GLY A 229 8.55 4.53 16.07
C GLY A 229 8.86 6.03 16.00
N ARG A 230 8.49 6.78 17.04
CA ARG A 230 8.65 8.25 17.08
C ARG A 230 10.11 8.74 17.00
N ASP A 231 11.06 7.88 17.32
CA ASP A 231 12.50 8.12 17.22
C ASP A 231 13.10 7.66 15.87
N GLY A 232 12.24 7.20 14.96
CA GLY A 232 12.61 6.67 13.65
C GLY A 232 13.07 5.21 13.70
N ARG A 233 13.15 4.58 14.87
CA ARG A 233 13.58 3.18 14.97
C ARG A 233 12.49 2.25 14.48
N TRP A 234 12.89 1.26 13.71
CA TRP A 234 12.02 0.19 13.26
C TRP A 234 12.73 -1.14 13.48
N GLU A 235 11.95 -2.18 13.71
CA GLU A 235 12.46 -3.54 13.86
C GLU A 235 11.36 -4.54 13.52
N THR A 236 11.78 -5.70 13.03
CA THR A 236 10.91 -6.85 12.84
C THR A 236 11.63 -8.13 13.27
N ALA A 237 10.86 -9.07 13.80
CA ALA A 237 11.36 -10.37 14.19
C ALA A 237 11.67 -11.23 12.95
N VAL A 238 12.70 -12.08 13.07
CA VAL A 238 13.13 -13.01 12.02
C VAL A 238 13.36 -14.40 12.59
N ALA A 239 13.09 -15.43 11.79
CA ALA A 239 13.02 -16.81 12.26
C ALA A 239 14.24 -17.67 11.89
N GLU A 240 14.94 -17.32 10.81
CA GLU A 240 15.97 -18.19 10.23
C GLU A 240 17.20 -17.44 9.73
N ALA A 241 18.34 -18.14 9.67
CA ALA A 241 19.53 -17.62 9.03
C ALA A 241 19.36 -17.60 7.50
N GLY A 242 19.95 -16.62 6.83
CA GLY A 242 19.87 -16.51 5.38
C GLY A 242 19.97 -15.08 4.87
N LEU A 243 19.70 -14.92 3.58
CA LEU A 243 19.65 -13.64 2.90
C LEU A 243 18.25 -13.03 3.04
N TYR A 244 18.21 -11.80 3.52
CA TYR A 244 17.02 -10.96 3.62
C TYR A 244 17.17 -9.74 2.72
N GLU A 245 16.05 -9.28 2.18
CA GLU A 245 15.94 -8.02 1.45
C GLU A 245 15.08 -7.04 2.25
N VAL A 246 15.65 -5.89 2.57
CA VAL A 246 15.00 -4.80 3.30
C VAL A 246 14.66 -3.72 2.30
N LEU A 247 13.36 -3.47 2.11
CA LEU A 247 12.84 -2.46 1.19
C LEU A 247 12.06 -1.42 1.99
N PHE A 248 12.54 -0.18 1.99
CA PHE A 248 11.76 0.95 2.47
C PHE A 248 10.76 1.38 1.41
N GLN A 249 9.52 1.63 1.86
CA GLN A 249 8.45 2.21 1.07
C GLN A 249 7.93 3.46 1.77
N SER A 250 7.92 4.58 1.05
CA SER A 250 7.29 5.80 1.55
C SER A 250 5.77 5.67 1.50
N LEU A 251 5.11 6.16 2.54
CA LEU A 251 3.67 6.32 2.64
C LEU A 251 3.24 7.76 2.32
N GLU A 252 4.18 8.66 2.02
CA GLU A 252 3.83 9.94 1.41
C GLU A 252 3.14 9.65 0.07
N MET A 253 1.89 10.10 -0.02
CA MET A 253 1.06 10.04 -1.23
C MET A 253 1.54 11.03 -2.31
N GLY A 254 2.86 11.19 -2.43
CA GLY A 254 3.57 11.99 -3.42
C GLY A 254 3.86 11.21 -4.71
N PRO A 255 4.30 11.86 -5.79
CA PRO A 255 4.42 11.28 -7.13
C PRO A 255 5.59 10.33 -7.33
N LEU A 256 6.53 10.28 -6.40
CA LEU A 256 7.91 9.90 -6.71
C LEU A 256 8.49 9.09 -5.55
N PRO A 257 9.36 8.11 -5.84
CA PRO A 257 10.08 7.41 -4.80
C PRO A 257 10.97 8.40 -4.06
N VAL A 258 10.80 8.45 -2.74
CA VAL A 258 11.66 9.24 -1.85
C VAL A 258 13.13 8.84 -2.10
N PRO A 259 14.02 9.77 -2.47
CA PRO A 259 15.41 9.45 -2.70
C PRO A 259 16.04 9.01 -1.38
N THR A 260 16.59 7.81 -1.44
CA THR A 260 17.32 7.22 -0.32
C THR A 260 18.81 7.46 -0.54
N THR A 261 19.49 7.86 0.53
CA THR A 261 20.95 8.03 0.57
C THR A 261 21.67 6.74 1.00
N THR A 262 20.87 5.74 1.36
CA THR A 262 21.29 4.37 1.66
C THR A 262 20.76 3.44 0.57
N PRO A 263 21.34 2.23 0.39
CA PRO A 263 20.80 1.26 -0.55
C PRO A 263 19.34 0.91 -0.23
N ASN A 264 18.46 1.01 -1.23
CA ASN A 264 17.07 0.60 -1.15
C ASN A 264 16.67 -0.08 -2.48
N PRO A 265 16.49 -1.41 -2.53
CA PRO A 265 16.55 -2.35 -1.40
C PRO A 265 17.98 -2.56 -0.85
N ARG A 266 18.06 -2.94 0.44
CA ARG A 266 19.29 -3.36 1.12
C ARG A 266 19.26 -4.86 1.38
N SER A 267 20.34 -5.55 1.02
CA SER A 267 20.54 -6.95 1.36
C SER A 267 21.19 -7.13 2.74
N VAL A 268 20.63 -7.99 3.59
CA VAL A 268 21.15 -8.34 4.91
C VAL A 268 21.34 -9.85 4.99
N VAL A 269 22.50 -10.33 5.39
CA VAL A 269 22.75 -11.76 5.65
C VAL A 269 22.76 -12.00 7.14
N LEU A 270 21.81 -12.80 7.63
CA LEU A 270 21.80 -13.25 9.01
C LEU A 270 22.46 -14.61 9.15
N THR A 271 23.29 -14.74 10.18
CA THR A 271 23.99 -15.98 10.52
C THR A 271 23.64 -16.41 11.94
N THR A 272 23.80 -17.70 12.21
CA THR A 272 23.84 -18.20 13.58
C THR A 272 25.22 -17.97 14.19
N GLY A 273 25.25 -17.66 15.48
CA GLY A 273 26.47 -17.57 16.27
C GLY A 273 27.11 -18.94 16.51
N ALA A 274 28.26 -18.96 17.17
CA ALA A 274 28.95 -20.21 17.52
C ALA A 274 28.13 -21.11 18.48
N ASP A 275 27.18 -20.51 19.20
CA ASP A 275 26.19 -21.15 20.06
C ASP A 275 24.94 -21.68 19.31
N GLY A 276 24.87 -21.44 18.00
CA GLY A 276 23.72 -21.80 17.16
C GLY A 276 22.57 -20.79 17.22
N VAL A 277 22.70 -19.71 17.99
CA VAL A 277 21.64 -18.69 18.16
C VAL A 277 21.68 -17.72 16.99
N LEU A 278 20.52 -17.47 16.38
CA LEU A 278 20.39 -16.52 15.28
C LEU A 278 20.76 -15.11 15.75
N GLN A 279 21.63 -14.43 15.00
CA GLN A 279 22.09 -13.09 15.35
C GLN A 279 21.14 -12.02 14.78
N SER A 280 20.88 -10.97 15.56
CA SER A 280 20.16 -9.78 15.08
C SER A 280 21.06 -8.87 14.24
N PHE A 281 20.45 -8.08 13.35
CA PHE A 281 21.10 -7.00 12.63
C PHE A 281 20.25 -5.72 12.77
N LEU A 282 20.71 -4.77 13.60
CA LEU A 282 19.95 -3.57 13.95
C LEU A 282 20.47 -2.29 13.28
N ASP A 283 21.36 -2.44 12.30
CA ASP A 283 22.01 -1.35 11.56
C ASP A 283 21.49 -1.25 10.11
N ALA A 284 20.27 -1.73 9.85
CA ALA A 284 19.57 -1.58 8.56
C ALA A 284 18.97 -0.18 8.44
N HIS A 285 19.80 0.85 8.59
CA HIS A 285 19.37 2.24 8.50
C HIS A 285 18.94 2.60 7.07
N VAL A 286 17.95 3.49 6.98
CA VAL A 286 17.49 4.09 5.73
C VAL A 286 17.53 5.60 5.87
N GLY A 287 18.50 6.20 5.21
CA GLY A 287 18.61 7.65 5.08
C GLY A 287 17.73 8.15 3.95
N VAL A 288 16.96 9.19 4.23
CA VAL A 288 16.08 9.90 3.29
C VAL A 288 16.63 11.30 3.09
N ALA A 289 17.03 11.66 1.88
CA ALA A 289 17.55 13.00 1.62
C ALA A 289 16.46 14.06 1.90
N ARG A 290 16.72 15.00 2.82
CA ARG A 290 15.74 16.03 3.24
C ARG A 290 15.32 16.96 2.11
N ASP A 291 16.19 17.18 1.14
CA ASP A 291 15.95 18.07 0.01
C ASP A 291 15.20 17.40 -1.15
N TRP A 292 14.50 16.31 -0.84
CA TRP A 292 13.36 15.89 -1.64
C TRP A 292 12.05 15.99 -0.86
N THR A 293 11.71 17.18 -0.40
CA THR A 293 10.47 17.76 -0.95
C THR A 293 10.72 17.92 -2.44
N PRO A 294 9.84 17.49 -3.37
CA PRO A 294 9.95 18.00 -4.72
C PRO A 294 10.11 19.52 -4.54
N PRO A 295 11.12 20.14 -5.18
CA PRO A 295 11.12 21.59 -5.29
C PRO A 295 9.67 21.95 -5.62
N THR A 296 9.01 22.82 -4.85
CA THR A 296 7.62 23.21 -5.19
C THR A 296 7.58 23.74 -6.63
N ASP A 297 8.76 24.13 -7.12
CA ASP A 297 9.16 24.41 -8.47
C ASP A 297 9.69 23.23 -9.30
N ALA A 298 9.36 21.95 -9.08
CA ALA A 298 9.70 20.86 -10.00
C ALA A 298 8.46 20.02 -10.32
N ILE A 299 8.39 19.55 -11.57
CA ILE A 299 7.26 18.73 -12.02
C ILE A 299 7.29 17.32 -11.39
N GLY A 300 6.17 16.91 -10.79
CA GLY A 300 5.91 15.54 -10.33
C GLY A 300 5.25 14.67 -11.40
N PHE A 301 5.17 13.35 -11.18
CA PHE A 301 4.57 12.37 -12.11
C PHE A 301 3.59 11.45 -11.40
N THR A 302 2.42 11.22 -11.96
CA THR A 302 1.39 10.40 -11.31
C THR A 302 0.54 9.65 -12.32
N ASP A 303 0.02 8.49 -11.92
CA ASP A 303 -0.96 7.73 -12.71
C ASP A 303 -2.40 8.17 -12.45
N ARG A 304 -2.63 9.10 -11.51
CA ARG A 304 -3.95 9.66 -11.23
C ARG A 304 -4.43 10.48 -12.42
N ARG A 305 -5.75 10.52 -12.64
CA ARG A 305 -6.32 11.35 -13.71
C ARG A 305 -6.22 12.83 -13.31
N PRO A 306 -6.04 13.76 -14.28
CA PRO A 306 -5.98 15.20 -14.00
C PRO A 306 -7.09 15.71 -13.07
N ILE A 307 -8.33 15.26 -13.28
CA ILE A 307 -9.49 15.67 -12.49
C ILE A 307 -9.40 15.25 -11.02
N ASP A 308 -8.67 14.19 -10.71
CA ASP A 308 -8.53 13.65 -9.34
C ASP A 308 -7.45 14.38 -8.54
N LEU A 309 -6.67 15.26 -9.16
CA LEU A 309 -5.55 15.98 -8.54
C LEU A 309 -5.95 17.37 -8.00
N HIS A 310 -7.00 17.98 -8.54
CA HIS A 310 -7.43 19.31 -8.09
C HIS A 310 -7.97 19.27 -6.65
N ARG A 311 -7.36 20.06 -5.76
CA ARG A 311 -7.81 20.21 -4.36
C ARG A 311 -8.56 21.51 -4.14
N ALA A 312 -8.04 22.61 -4.66
CA ALA A 312 -8.67 23.92 -4.62
C ALA A 312 -8.75 24.55 -6.01
N TRP A 313 -9.70 25.48 -6.17
CA TRP A 313 -9.92 26.20 -7.42
C TRP A 313 -8.80 27.21 -7.68
N TRP A 314 -8.49 27.39 -8.96
CA TRP A 314 -7.59 28.41 -9.51
C TRP A 314 -7.98 28.67 -10.98
N MET A 315 -7.54 29.79 -11.52
CA MET A 315 -7.81 30.25 -12.88
C MET A 315 -6.50 30.49 -13.61
N PHE A 316 -6.37 29.95 -14.82
CA PHE A 316 -5.22 30.18 -15.68
C PHE A 316 -5.23 31.61 -16.24
N LEU A 317 -4.15 32.36 -16.06
CA LEU A 317 -3.98 33.70 -16.64
C LEU A 317 -2.97 33.72 -17.79
N GLY A 318 -1.95 32.86 -17.73
CA GLY A 318 -0.93 32.75 -18.76
C GLY A 318 0.19 31.80 -18.36
N ALA A 319 1.08 31.49 -19.29
CA ALA A 319 2.29 30.74 -19.01
C ALA A 319 3.40 31.09 -20.01
N GLU A 320 4.64 30.95 -19.57
CA GLU A 320 5.85 31.18 -20.36
C GLU A 320 6.85 30.06 -20.04
N VAL A 321 7.56 29.59 -21.07
CA VAL A 321 8.64 28.60 -20.91
C VAL A 321 9.97 29.24 -21.33
N GLU A 322 10.91 29.30 -20.40
CA GLU A 322 12.28 29.79 -20.59
C GLU A 322 13.26 28.67 -20.25
N GLY A 323 13.81 28.02 -21.28
CA GLY A 323 14.67 26.84 -21.11
C GLY A 323 13.92 25.69 -20.41
N PRO A 324 14.42 25.16 -19.28
CA PRO A 324 13.70 24.18 -18.48
C PRO A 324 12.70 24.78 -17.50
N ARG A 325 12.49 26.10 -17.45
CA ARG A 325 11.56 26.70 -16.50
C ARG A 325 10.23 27.05 -17.14
N LEU A 326 9.14 26.58 -16.55
CA LEU A 326 7.76 26.97 -16.85
C LEU A 326 7.28 27.92 -15.76
N ARG A 327 7.07 29.19 -16.10
CA ARG A 327 6.40 30.16 -15.23
C ARG A 327 4.93 30.21 -15.61
N MET A 328 4.02 30.00 -14.65
CA MET A 328 2.58 30.10 -14.85
C MET A 328 2.05 31.30 -14.09
N GLN A 329 1.16 32.09 -14.68
CA GLN A 329 0.38 33.11 -13.97
C GLN A 329 -1.01 32.55 -13.68
N VAL A 330 -1.40 32.58 -12.41
CA VAL A 330 -2.68 32.03 -11.96
C VAL A 330 -3.40 32.97 -11.00
N GLY A 331 -4.73 33.01 -11.10
CA GLY A 331 -5.61 33.64 -10.12
C GLY A 331 -6.21 32.60 -9.19
N PHE A 332 -6.41 32.91 -7.92
CA PHE A 332 -7.03 31.99 -6.96
C PHE A 332 -7.74 32.77 -5.84
N SER A 333 -8.59 32.09 -5.07
CA SER A 333 -9.21 32.65 -3.86
C SER A 333 -8.60 32.04 -2.60
N GLY A 334 -8.39 32.87 -1.58
CA GLY A 334 -7.79 32.45 -0.31
C GLY A 334 -7.94 33.51 0.78
N CYS A 335 -7.40 33.23 1.96
CA CYS A 335 -7.31 34.14 3.09
C CYS A 335 -6.02 34.98 3.06
N GLN A 336 -5.00 34.53 2.34
CA GLN A 336 -3.70 35.20 2.20
C GLN A 336 -3.12 35.03 0.79
N PRO A 337 -2.17 35.86 0.35
CA PRO A 337 -1.55 35.73 -0.96
C PRO A 337 -0.53 34.59 -1.05
N GLU A 338 0.01 34.09 0.06
CA GLU A 338 0.98 33.00 0.10
C GLU A 338 0.29 31.64 0.04
N HIS A 339 0.36 30.98 -1.11
CA HIS A 339 -0.18 29.64 -1.32
C HIS A 339 0.83 28.77 -2.06
N GLU A 340 0.86 27.49 -1.68
CA GLU A 340 1.71 26.50 -2.34
C GLU A 340 1.00 25.94 -3.58
N PHE A 341 1.80 25.81 -4.64
CA PHE A 341 1.40 25.18 -5.88
C PHE A 341 2.37 24.06 -6.20
N SER A 342 1.85 22.99 -6.80
CA SER A 342 2.66 21.90 -7.33
C SER A 342 2.19 21.58 -8.75
N LEU A 343 3.10 21.12 -9.61
CA LEU A 343 2.80 20.78 -11.01
C LEU A 343 3.03 19.30 -11.25
N TRP A 344 2.07 18.63 -11.88
CA TRP A 344 2.08 17.18 -12.03
C TRP A 344 1.81 16.76 -13.47
N MET A 345 2.62 15.88 -14.02
CA MET A 345 2.28 15.14 -15.24
C MET A 345 1.44 13.91 -14.88
N SER A 346 0.30 13.77 -15.55
CA SER A 346 -0.58 12.59 -15.41
C SER A 346 -0.35 11.59 -16.55
N GLY A 347 0.02 10.35 -16.21
CA GLY A 347 0.31 9.27 -17.15
C GLY A 347 1.58 9.50 -17.98
N GLY A 348 1.68 8.82 -19.13
CA GLY A 348 2.79 8.97 -20.08
C GLY A 348 2.52 10.02 -21.17
N PHE A 349 3.49 10.19 -22.09
CA PHE A 349 3.28 11.02 -23.28
C PHE A 349 2.21 10.41 -24.20
N LEU A 350 1.29 11.24 -24.69
CA LEU A 350 0.31 10.79 -25.68
C LEU A 350 0.97 10.60 -27.04
N GLU A 351 0.70 9.45 -27.67
CA GLU A 351 1.11 9.11 -29.04
C GLU A 351 0.45 10.05 -30.05
N SER A 352 1.05 11.20 -30.27
CA SER A 352 0.61 12.26 -31.17
C SER A 352 1.83 12.90 -31.85
N MET A 353 1.60 13.70 -32.89
CA MET A 353 2.67 14.44 -33.58
C MET A 353 2.34 15.94 -33.58
N PRO A 354 2.99 16.76 -32.73
CA PRO A 354 4.02 16.40 -31.73
C PRO A 354 3.46 15.59 -30.54
N PRO A 355 4.29 14.83 -29.79
CA PRO A 355 3.87 14.21 -28.54
C PRO A 355 3.36 15.23 -27.54
N ARG A 356 2.45 14.80 -26.65
CA ARG A 356 1.78 15.68 -25.69
C ARG A 356 1.98 15.18 -24.26
N ALA A 357 2.29 16.09 -23.34
CA ALA A 357 2.35 15.82 -21.90
C ALA A 357 1.15 16.49 -21.21
N HIS A 358 0.37 15.73 -20.44
CA HIS A 358 -0.77 16.26 -19.70
C HIS A 358 -0.32 16.73 -18.32
N LEU A 359 -0.42 18.03 -18.06
CA LEU A 359 0.03 18.68 -16.84
C LEU A 359 -1.17 19.15 -16.01
N THR A 360 -1.09 19.07 -14.69
CA THR A 360 -2.09 19.59 -13.75
C THR A 360 -1.39 20.42 -12.69
N LEU A 361 -1.79 21.68 -12.58
CA LEU A 361 -1.40 22.54 -11.46
C LEU A 361 -2.34 22.25 -10.29
N VAL A 362 -1.78 21.91 -9.14
CA VAL A 362 -2.50 21.66 -7.90
C VAL A 362 -2.30 22.85 -6.98
N HIS A 363 -3.42 23.41 -6.52
CA HIS A 363 -3.47 24.41 -5.47
C HIS A 363 -3.72 23.65 -4.16
N GLU A 364 -2.71 23.55 -3.29
CA GLU A 364 -2.68 22.58 -2.17
C GLU A 364 -3.63 22.92 -1.01
N THR A 365 -3.94 24.22 -0.85
CA THR A 365 -4.70 24.72 0.30
C THR A 365 -6.09 25.19 -0.13
N GLN A 366 -7.13 24.62 0.48
CA GLN A 366 -8.50 25.14 0.37
C GLN A 366 -8.82 25.99 1.59
N GLU A 367 -9.05 27.28 1.37
CA GLU A 367 -9.43 28.23 2.43
C GLU A 367 -10.83 28.79 2.17
N ALA A 368 -11.53 29.18 3.24
CA ALA A 368 -12.93 29.62 3.17
C ALA A 368 -13.12 31.13 2.88
N CYS A 369 -12.04 31.86 2.61
CA CYS A 369 -12.10 33.29 2.34
C CYS A 369 -12.32 33.60 0.85
N ASP A 370 -13.04 34.69 0.57
CA ASP A 370 -13.40 35.14 -0.79
C ASP A 370 -12.44 36.21 -1.36
N ALA A 371 -11.24 36.38 -0.79
CA ALA A 371 -10.27 37.33 -1.35
C ALA A 371 -9.62 36.72 -2.59
N ALA A 372 -9.46 37.53 -3.65
CA ALA A 372 -8.85 37.11 -4.91
C ALA A 372 -7.40 37.57 -5.00
N PHE A 373 -6.51 36.64 -5.32
CA PHE A 373 -5.08 36.85 -5.45
C PHE A 373 -4.57 36.36 -6.81
N THR A 374 -3.34 36.74 -7.15
CA THR A 374 -2.60 36.23 -8.29
C THR A 374 -1.23 35.75 -7.84
N ALA A 375 -0.77 34.62 -8.36
CA ALA A 375 0.58 34.09 -8.15
C ALA A 375 1.28 33.82 -9.48
N SER A 376 2.60 33.69 -9.42
CA SER A 376 3.44 33.32 -10.57
C SER A 376 4.36 32.15 -10.24
N PRO A 377 3.84 30.96 -9.93
CA PRO A 377 4.69 29.80 -9.64
C PRO A 377 5.57 29.45 -10.85
N GLU A 378 6.80 29.03 -10.56
CA GLU A 378 7.77 28.55 -11.52
C GLU A 378 7.97 27.05 -11.31
N PHE A 379 8.19 26.30 -12.39
CA PHE A 379 8.40 24.85 -12.35
C PHE A 379 9.55 24.43 -13.27
N ASP A 380 10.38 23.52 -12.81
CA ASP A 380 11.50 22.90 -13.47
C ASP A 380 11.01 21.67 -14.24
N LEU A 381 11.11 21.78 -15.55
CA LEU A 381 10.72 20.77 -16.52
C LEU A 381 11.88 19.81 -16.84
N ARG A 382 13.07 19.93 -16.24
CA ARG A 382 14.17 18.98 -16.48
C ARG A 382 13.76 17.52 -16.30
N PRO A 383 13.01 17.13 -15.25
CA PRO A 383 12.54 15.75 -15.12
C PRO A 383 11.69 15.31 -16.32
N LEU A 384 10.76 16.17 -16.77
CA LEU A 384 9.90 15.91 -17.92
C LEU A 384 10.70 15.82 -19.22
N TYR A 385 11.66 16.72 -19.42
CA TYR A 385 12.52 16.75 -20.59
C TYR A 385 13.43 15.54 -20.66
N ALA A 386 13.97 15.07 -19.54
CA ALA A 386 14.77 13.85 -19.49
C ALA A 386 13.95 12.63 -19.97
N MET A 387 12.72 12.48 -19.47
CA MET A 387 11.81 11.42 -19.91
C MET A 387 11.46 11.54 -21.40
N TYR A 388 11.18 12.76 -21.86
CA TYR A 388 10.88 13.00 -23.27
C TYR A 388 12.06 12.64 -24.18
N LEU A 389 13.27 13.10 -23.84
CA LEU A 389 14.48 12.88 -24.63
C LEU A 389 14.88 11.40 -24.67
N ASP A 390 14.70 10.67 -23.58
CA ASP A 390 14.93 9.23 -23.53
C ASP A 390 14.00 8.47 -24.49
N GLN A 391 12.72 8.85 -24.54
CA GLN A 391 11.71 8.14 -25.34
C GLN A 391 11.64 8.58 -26.81
N TYR A 392 11.81 9.87 -27.09
CA TYR A 392 11.56 10.46 -28.41
C TYR A 392 12.80 11.14 -29.04
N GLY A 393 13.85 11.39 -28.25
CA GLY A 393 14.97 12.23 -28.66
C GLY A 393 14.60 13.72 -28.76
N PRO A 394 15.49 14.58 -29.27
CA PRO A 394 15.21 16.01 -29.46
C PRO A 394 14.07 16.23 -30.45
N GLY A 395 13.07 17.04 -30.08
CA GLY A 395 11.90 17.28 -30.91
C GLY A 395 10.84 18.18 -30.29
N PRO A 396 9.78 18.53 -31.03
CA PRO A 396 8.69 19.36 -30.53
C PRO A 396 7.85 18.62 -29.49
N LEU A 397 7.41 19.34 -28.45
CA LEU A 397 6.57 18.83 -27.35
C LEU A 397 5.44 19.82 -27.10
N VAL A 398 4.23 19.33 -26.84
CA VAL A 398 3.11 20.18 -26.41
C VAL A 398 2.76 19.85 -24.96
N LEU A 399 2.83 20.85 -24.10
CA LEU A 399 2.35 20.77 -22.72
C LEU A 399 0.86 21.10 -22.69
N VAL A 400 0.04 20.23 -22.13
CA VAL A 400 -1.41 20.39 -22.03
C VAL A 400 -1.76 20.59 -20.56
N VAL A 401 -1.95 21.83 -20.14
CA VAL A 401 -2.28 22.17 -18.75
C VAL A 401 -3.79 22.05 -18.53
N HIS A 402 -4.20 21.21 -17.59
CA HIS A 402 -5.60 21.00 -17.19
C HIS A 402 -5.96 21.92 -16.02
N GLY A 403 -7.05 22.67 -16.18
CA GLY A 403 -7.66 23.52 -15.16
C GLY A 403 -8.76 22.79 -14.37
N PRO A 404 -9.09 23.25 -13.14
CA PRO A 404 -10.11 22.64 -12.29
C PRO A 404 -11.54 22.74 -12.85
N ASP A 405 -11.75 23.61 -13.83
CA ASP A 405 -12.99 23.81 -14.58
C ASP A 405 -13.12 22.86 -15.80
N GLY A 406 -12.13 21.97 -16.00
CA GLY A 406 -12.08 21.04 -17.12
C GLY A 406 -11.57 21.64 -18.43
N PHE A 407 -11.15 22.91 -18.43
CA PHE A 407 -10.52 23.52 -19.59
C PHE A 407 -9.05 23.11 -19.69
N THR A 408 -8.53 23.12 -20.92
CA THR A 408 -7.13 22.80 -21.21
C THR A 408 -6.45 23.95 -21.93
N HIS A 409 -5.20 24.24 -21.55
CA HIS A 409 -4.34 25.20 -22.22
C HIS A 409 -3.14 24.49 -22.83
N GLU A 410 -2.85 24.75 -24.11
CA GLU A 410 -1.73 24.15 -24.82
C GLU A 410 -0.56 25.13 -24.91
N ILE A 411 0.63 24.66 -24.52
CA ILE A 411 1.90 25.38 -24.64
C ILE A 411 2.80 24.56 -25.57
N ALA A 412 3.02 25.08 -26.78
CA ALA A 412 3.83 24.41 -27.78
C ALA A 412 5.32 24.77 -27.62
N LEU A 413 6.16 23.76 -27.42
CA LEU A 413 7.61 23.86 -27.43
C LEU A 413 8.11 23.45 -28.82
N ALA A 414 8.78 24.37 -29.52
CA ALA A 414 9.31 24.11 -30.86
C ALA A 414 10.35 22.97 -30.86
N SER A 415 11.12 22.85 -29.78
CA SER A 415 12.04 21.74 -29.53
C SER A 415 12.35 21.66 -28.04
N VAL A 416 12.45 20.45 -27.50
CA VAL A 416 13.15 20.16 -26.24
C VAL A 416 14.63 19.95 -26.59
N PRO A 417 15.53 20.87 -26.20
CA PRO A 417 16.91 20.79 -26.66
C PRO A 417 17.73 19.86 -25.73
N PRO A 418 18.73 19.13 -26.26
CA PRO A 418 19.46 18.12 -25.48
C PRO A 418 20.31 18.69 -24.34
N ASP A 419 20.71 19.97 -24.44
CA ASP A 419 21.43 20.74 -23.42
C ASP A 419 20.52 21.23 -22.27
N SER A 420 19.20 21.04 -22.39
CA SER A 420 18.23 21.39 -21.35
C SER A 420 18.43 20.67 -20.01
N LEU A 421 19.23 19.60 -19.99
CA LEU A 421 19.54 18.80 -18.80
C LEU A 421 20.76 19.30 -18.02
N GLU A 422 21.56 20.21 -18.59
CA GLU A 422 22.73 20.73 -17.89
C GLU A 422 22.30 21.67 -16.76
N VAL A 423 22.71 21.36 -15.52
CA VAL A 423 22.63 22.30 -14.40
C VAL A 423 23.64 23.43 -14.67
N PRO A 424 23.23 24.72 -14.70
CA PRO A 424 24.20 25.80 -14.86
C PRO A 424 25.28 25.69 -13.80
N ALA A 425 26.54 25.54 -14.23
CA ALA A 425 27.68 25.26 -13.35
C ALA A 425 28.11 26.44 -12.44
N GLY A 426 27.24 27.41 -12.16
CA GLY A 426 27.58 28.53 -11.29
C GLY A 426 26.41 29.45 -10.97
N GLY A 427 26.13 29.59 -9.67
CA GLY A 427 25.30 30.66 -9.12
C GLY A 427 24.14 30.20 -8.26
N LEU A 428 24.42 29.66 -7.07
CA LEU A 428 23.51 29.91 -5.95
C LEU A 428 23.63 31.41 -5.66
N PRO A 429 22.53 32.18 -5.67
CA PRO A 429 22.56 33.55 -5.15
C PRO A 429 22.85 33.48 -3.63
N ASP A 430 23.76 34.33 -3.17
CA ASP A 430 24.09 34.54 -1.75
C ASP A 430 22.85 34.91 -0.90
#